data_AF-A0A9N8VS69-F1
#
_entry.id   AF-A0A9N8VS69-F1
#
_cell.length_a   1.000
_cell.length_b   1.000
_cell.length_c   1.000
_cell.angle_alpha   90.00
_cell.angle_beta   90.00
_cell.angle_gamma   90.00
#
_symmetry.space_group_name_H-M   'P 1'
#
loop_
_entity.id
_entity.type
_entity.pdbx_description
1 polymer ?
#
loop_
_entity_poly.entity_id
_entity_poly.type
_entity_poly.pdbx_seq_one_letter_code
_entity_poly.pdbx_strand_id
1 'polypeptide(L)'
;MTDAKNLISRIEEIFSIPYNTSNWDFSQFTEPNEFQWKVGITPFSNWQFVVGAWATYFVTIIGLKAIMSSTTPFSMRYGTAAHNLILCLLSAIMFGYAVIDFFHRYQERGIGECFCTSDSSSNKGRLFYVTYAYYLSKFDELFDTVILVLKKKPIIFLHWYHHAIVILMVWSWLEDANMYARHVQTSQVLVTVGRIIQSKYLRQIKDAALRPHKLRKDHWTPFVAISGFSSYGSVMTTSNIILRKLQNRPKSSEYYKMEKRLRIHEDMNLVESSVLALCQSLRQLEAREMESKQNSLLKIYWERMAMVDLPKEQKGMEWPIFVQHEKLELKRGRLFLNEEFKWKQKPLAA
;
A
#
# COMPACT_ATOMS: atom_id res chain seq x y z
N MET A 1 10.22 -14.95 1.58
CA MET A 1 11.15 -15.46 0.54
C MET A 1 10.54 -15.41 -0.86
N THR A 2 9.30 -15.86 -1.10
CA THR A 2 8.70 -15.90 -2.46
C THR A 2 8.36 -14.52 -3.06
N ASP A 3 7.94 -13.54 -2.25
CA ASP A 3 7.69 -12.17 -2.74
C ASP A 3 8.99 -11.39 -3.01
N ALA A 4 10.04 -11.62 -2.19
CA ALA A 4 11.38 -11.08 -2.49
C ALA A 4 11.92 -11.68 -3.78
N LYS A 5 11.74 -12.99 -4.01
CA LYS A 5 12.13 -13.65 -5.26
C LYS A 5 11.38 -13.12 -6.49
N ASN A 6 10.08 -12.83 -6.38
CA ASN A 6 9.29 -12.27 -7.48
C ASN A 6 9.60 -10.78 -7.76
N LEU A 7 9.91 -10.01 -6.71
CA LEU A 7 10.37 -8.63 -6.86
C LEU A 7 11.77 -8.61 -7.48
N ILE A 8 12.69 -9.45 -6.97
CA ILE A 8 14.03 -9.62 -7.51
C ILE A 8 13.95 -10.08 -8.96
N SER A 9 13.10 -11.04 -9.31
CA SER A 9 12.96 -11.50 -10.69
C SER A 9 12.38 -10.44 -11.63
N ARG A 10 11.40 -9.62 -11.19
CA ARG A 10 10.90 -8.48 -11.98
C ARG A 10 11.96 -7.40 -12.14
N ILE A 11 12.71 -7.12 -11.08
CA ILE A 11 13.82 -6.16 -11.10
C ILE A 11 14.92 -6.65 -12.06
N GLU A 12 15.28 -7.93 -11.99
CA GLU A 12 16.22 -8.57 -12.91
C GLU A 12 15.71 -8.53 -14.35
N GLU A 13 14.42 -8.79 -14.57
CA GLU A 13 13.78 -8.67 -15.89
C GLU A 13 13.88 -7.24 -16.43
N ILE A 14 13.50 -6.23 -15.65
CA ILE A 14 13.61 -4.81 -16.03
C ILE A 14 15.05 -4.42 -16.35
N PHE A 15 16.00 -4.85 -15.52
CA PHE A 15 17.42 -4.54 -15.74
C PHE A 15 18.01 -5.29 -16.94
N SER A 16 17.44 -6.43 -17.32
CA SER A 16 17.85 -7.23 -18.48
C SER A 16 17.34 -6.69 -19.83
N ILE A 17 16.38 -5.76 -19.84
CA ILE A 17 15.84 -5.18 -21.08
C ILE A 17 16.94 -4.40 -21.81
N PRO A 18 17.25 -4.72 -23.07
CA PRO A 18 18.29 -4.04 -23.82
C PRO A 18 17.90 -2.57 -24.08
N TYR A 19 18.90 -1.69 -24.03
CA TYR A 19 18.70 -0.30 -24.44
C TYR A 19 18.62 -0.23 -25.97
N ASN A 20 17.41 -0.20 -26.51
CA ASN A 20 17.18 -0.06 -27.94
C ASN A 20 16.09 0.97 -28.22
N THR A 21 16.49 2.13 -28.74
CA THR A 21 15.59 3.24 -29.05
C THR A 21 14.74 2.99 -30.30
N SER A 22 15.08 2.01 -31.15
CA SER A 22 14.27 1.69 -32.33
C SER A 22 12.90 1.13 -31.98
N ASN A 23 12.76 0.56 -30.78
CA ASN A 23 11.53 -0.03 -30.28
C ASN A 23 10.61 1.00 -29.62
N TRP A 24 11.02 2.26 -29.57
CA TRP A 24 10.25 3.31 -28.92
C TRP A 24 9.01 3.66 -29.74
N ASP A 25 7.87 3.58 -29.06
CA ASP A 25 6.59 3.97 -29.62
C ASP A 25 6.32 5.44 -29.29
N PHE A 26 6.56 6.32 -30.25
CA PHE A 26 6.35 7.76 -30.11
C PHE A 26 4.87 8.16 -30.08
N SER A 27 3.94 7.28 -30.47
CA SER A 27 2.50 7.56 -30.35
C SER A 27 2.07 7.78 -28.89
N GLN A 28 2.82 7.20 -27.94
CA GLN A 28 2.62 7.37 -26.50
C GLN A 28 2.72 8.84 -26.03
N PHE A 29 3.29 9.75 -26.83
CA PHE A 29 3.29 11.19 -26.54
C PHE A 29 1.95 11.88 -26.85
N THR A 30 1.20 11.38 -27.83
CA THR A 30 0.05 12.08 -28.41
C THR A 30 -1.29 11.46 -28.09
N GLU A 31 -1.31 10.24 -27.54
CA GLU A 31 -2.54 9.47 -27.30
C GLU A 31 -2.82 9.21 -25.80
N PRO A 32 -3.36 10.20 -25.06
CA PRO A 32 -3.57 10.07 -23.61
C PRO A 32 -4.49 8.93 -23.18
N ASN A 33 -5.48 8.57 -23.99
CA ASN A 33 -6.49 7.57 -23.63
C ASN A 33 -5.98 6.14 -23.84
N GLU A 34 -5.09 5.93 -24.82
CA GLU A 34 -4.53 4.62 -25.17
C GLU A 34 -3.16 4.38 -24.56
N PHE A 35 -2.62 5.40 -23.87
CA PHE A 35 -1.33 5.35 -23.21
C PHE A 35 -1.16 4.10 -22.34
N GLN A 36 -0.02 3.44 -22.50
CA GLN A 36 0.40 2.34 -21.63
C GLN A 36 1.88 2.46 -21.30
N TRP A 37 2.22 2.50 -20.01
CA TRP A 37 3.61 2.41 -19.59
C TRP A 37 4.15 0.99 -19.80
N LYS A 38 5.20 0.88 -20.63
CA LYS A 38 5.95 -0.35 -20.92
C LYS A 38 7.44 -0.04 -21.00
N VAL A 39 8.22 -0.62 -20.10
CA VAL A 39 9.69 -0.46 -20.13
C VAL A 39 10.26 -1.00 -21.44
N GLY A 40 11.11 -0.20 -22.10
CA GLY A 40 11.73 -0.53 -23.39
C GLY A 40 10.91 -0.19 -24.64
N ILE A 41 9.64 0.18 -24.47
CA ILE A 41 8.73 0.59 -25.58
C ILE A 41 8.30 2.03 -25.38
N THR A 42 7.87 2.42 -24.17
CA THR A 42 7.57 3.83 -23.89
C THR A 42 8.88 4.62 -23.96
N PRO A 43 8.94 5.75 -24.69
CA PRO A 43 10.14 6.57 -24.76
C PRO A 43 10.65 6.94 -23.36
N PHE A 44 11.97 6.95 -23.18
CA PHE A 44 12.63 7.29 -21.90
C PHE A 44 12.31 6.37 -20.70
N SER A 45 11.71 5.20 -20.94
CA SER A 45 11.35 4.25 -19.88
C SER A 45 12.48 3.32 -19.42
N ASN A 46 13.52 3.15 -20.24
CA ASN A 46 14.67 2.31 -19.92
C ASN A 46 15.45 2.85 -18.71
N TRP A 47 15.83 1.97 -17.78
CA TRP A 47 16.65 2.34 -16.63
C TRP A 47 18.02 2.92 -17.06
N GLN A 48 18.58 2.45 -18.18
CA GLN A 48 19.83 2.96 -18.74
C GLN A 48 19.71 4.44 -19.10
N PHE A 49 18.53 4.89 -19.54
CA PHE A 49 18.28 6.29 -19.84
C PHE A 49 18.33 7.16 -18.57
N VAL A 50 17.72 6.70 -17.47
CA VAL A 50 17.73 7.40 -16.17
C VAL A 50 19.16 7.54 -15.64
N VAL A 51 19.93 6.45 -15.66
CA VAL A 51 21.35 6.46 -15.23
C VAL A 51 22.19 7.36 -16.15
N GLY A 52 21.96 7.29 -17.47
CA GLY A 52 22.62 8.15 -18.45
C GLY A 52 22.30 9.64 -18.24
N ALA A 53 21.06 9.96 -17.92
CA ALA A 53 20.62 11.32 -17.60
C ALA A 53 21.30 11.83 -16.32
N TRP A 54 21.40 11.02 -15.27
CA TRP A 54 22.16 11.37 -14.06
C TRP A 54 23.63 11.62 -14.34
N ALA A 55 24.28 10.71 -15.08
CA ALA A 55 25.68 10.88 -15.45
C ALA A 55 25.89 12.18 -16.24
N THR A 56 25.02 12.42 -17.23
CA THR A 56 25.03 13.65 -18.04
C THR A 56 24.82 14.88 -17.18
N TYR A 57 23.86 14.86 -16.26
CA TYR A 57 23.58 15.95 -15.32
C TYR A 57 24.81 16.28 -14.48
N PHE A 58 25.40 15.30 -13.78
CA PHE A 58 26.55 15.56 -12.92
C PHE A 58 27.79 16.01 -13.72
N VAL A 59 28.08 15.39 -14.86
CA VAL A 59 29.17 15.81 -15.75
C VAL A 59 28.96 17.24 -16.23
N THR A 60 27.74 17.59 -16.64
CA THR A 60 27.40 18.93 -17.10
C THR A 60 27.56 19.96 -15.98
N ILE A 61 27.07 19.68 -14.76
CA ILE A 61 27.19 20.61 -13.63
C ILE A 61 28.64 20.78 -13.20
N ILE A 62 29.44 19.71 -13.15
CA ILE A 62 30.86 19.78 -12.82
C ILE A 62 31.63 20.56 -13.90
N GLY A 63 31.43 20.21 -15.17
CA GLY A 63 32.08 20.87 -16.31
C GLY A 63 31.70 22.34 -16.42
N LEU A 64 30.41 22.68 -16.32
CA LEU A 64 29.96 24.07 -16.31
C LEU A 64 30.48 24.84 -15.11
N LYS A 65 30.57 24.24 -13.91
CA LYS A 65 31.19 24.92 -12.76
C LYS A 65 32.67 25.22 -13.00
N ALA A 66 33.40 24.29 -13.60
CA ALA A 66 34.81 24.49 -13.95
C ALA A 66 34.98 25.61 -14.97
N ILE A 67 34.19 25.61 -16.05
CA ILE A 67 34.20 26.69 -17.06
C ILE A 67 33.79 28.02 -16.43
N MET A 68 32.75 28.02 -15.61
CA MET A 68 32.24 29.23 -14.97
C MET A 68 33.19 29.78 -13.90
N SER A 69 34.16 29.00 -13.41
CA SER A 69 35.12 29.50 -12.41
C SER A 69 35.91 30.72 -12.92
N SER A 70 36.26 30.73 -14.21
CA SER A 70 37.03 31.78 -14.87
C SER A 70 36.20 32.80 -15.67
N THR A 71 34.87 32.68 -15.70
CA THR A 71 33.99 33.60 -16.47
C THR A 71 33.15 34.50 -15.55
N THR A 72 32.52 35.53 -16.10
CA THR A 72 31.54 36.36 -15.39
C THR A 72 30.15 35.73 -15.37
N PRO A 73 29.30 35.98 -14.35
CA PRO A 73 27.95 35.45 -14.31
C PRO A 73 27.10 35.98 -15.48
N PHE A 74 26.30 35.10 -16.10
CA PHE A 74 25.42 35.49 -17.20
C PHE A 74 24.12 36.14 -16.70
N SER A 75 23.71 37.24 -17.35
CA SER A 75 22.38 37.84 -17.13
C SER A 75 21.35 37.15 -18.03
N MET A 76 20.75 36.08 -17.53
CA MET A 76 19.77 35.27 -18.29
C MET A 76 18.32 35.58 -17.90
N ARG A 77 17.97 36.86 -17.72
CA ARG A 77 16.62 37.25 -17.24
C ARG A 77 15.52 36.70 -18.14
N TYR A 78 15.63 36.90 -19.45
CA TYR A 78 14.63 36.43 -20.42
C TYR A 78 14.63 34.90 -20.54
N GLY A 79 15.81 34.26 -20.58
CA GLY A 79 15.92 32.80 -20.62
C GLY A 79 15.31 32.14 -19.38
N THR A 80 15.58 32.68 -18.19
CA THR A 80 14.98 32.19 -16.94
C THR A 80 13.45 32.41 -16.94
N ALA A 81 12.99 33.57 -17.40
CA ALA A 81 11.56 33.86 -17.47
C ALA A 81 10.83 32.94 -18.47
N ALA A 82 11.42 32.67 -19.63
CA ALA A 82 10.87 31.76 -20.63
C ALA A 82 10.81 30.32 -20.10
N HIS A 83 11.88 29.84 -19.47
CA HIS A 83 11.92 28.52 -18.85
C HIS A 83 10.83 28.36 -17.77
N ASN A 84 10.73 29.33 -16.85
CA ASN A 84 9.70 29.33 -15.81
C ASN A 84 8.28 29.41 -16.38
N LEU A 85 8.08 30.15 -17.48
CA LEU A 85 6.79 30.22 -18.16
C LEU A 85 6.41 28.87 -18.76
N ILE A 86 7.34 28.18 -19.41
CA ILE A 86 7.14 26.84 -19.95
C ILE A 86 6.75 25.86 -18.83
N LEU A 87 7.50 25.83 -17.72
CA LEU A 87 7.19 24.98 -16.57
C LEU A 87 5.83 25.30 -15.96
N CYS A 88 5.45 26.57 -15.88
CA CYS A 88 4.15 27.00 -15.40
C CYS A 88 3.01 26.51 -16.30
N LEU A 89 3.14 26.68 -17.62
CA LEU A 89 2.16 26.22 -18.60
C LEU A 89 2.02 24.69 -18.59
N LEU A 90 3.13 23.96 -18.59
CA LEU A 90 3.13 22.50 -18.49
C LEU A 90 2.45 22.03 -17.19
N SER A 91 2.77 22.67 -16.06
CA SER A 91 2.16 22.35 -14.77
C SER A 91 0.65 22.62 -14.76
N ALA A 92 0.20 23.73 -15.35
CA ALA A 92 -1.21 24.07 -15.47
C ALA A 92 -1.96 23.06 -16.35
N ILE A 93 -1.38 22.64 -17.47
CA ILE A 93 -1.97 21.62 -18.37
C ILE A 93 -2.10 20.29 -17.63
N MET A 94 -1.03 19.80 -16.99
CA MET A 94 -1.05 18.55 -16.22
C MET A 94 -2.08 18.61 -15.08
N PHE A 95 -2.15 19.74 -14.37
CA PHE A 95 -3.15 19.96 -13.34
C PHE A 95 -4.57 19.92 -13.90
N GLY A 96 -4.82 20.54 -15.05
CA GLY A 96 -6.11 20.49 -15.74
C GLY A 96 -6.55 19.07 -16.08
N TYR A 97 -5.65 18.26 -16.67
CA TYR A 97 -5.94 16.85 -16.94
C TYR A 97 -6.18 16.03 -15.67
N ALA A 98 -5.36 16.23 -14.63
CA ALA A 98 -5.54 15.57 -13.34
C ALA A 98 -6.88 15.91 -12.69
N VAL A 99 -7.32 17.17 -12.77
CA VAL A 99 -8.63 17.62 -12.27
C VAL A 99 -9.78 16.98 -13.06
N ILE A 100 -9.69 16.96 -14.40
CA ILE A 100 -10.70 16.33 -15.26
C ILE A 100 -10.80 14.83 -14.94
N ASP A 101 -9.68 14.12 -14.86
CA ASP A 101 -9.63 12.69 -14.54
C ASP A 101 -10.16 12.41 -13.13
N PHE A 102 -9.82 13.27 -12.17
CA PHE A 102 -10.35 13.21 -10.81
C PHE A 102 -11.88 13.33 -10.77
N PHE A 103 -12.45 14.33 -11.46
CA PHE A 103 -13.90 14.54 -11.50
C PHE A 103 -14.62 13.41 -12.22
N HIS A 104 -14.07 12.92 -13.34
CA HIS A 104 -14.63 11.79 -14.07
C HIS A 104 -14.69 10.53 -13.18
N ARG A 105 -13.58 10.18 -12.52
CA ARG A 105 -13.52 9.06 -11.57
C ARG A 105 -14.46 9.25 -10.38
N TYR A 106 -14.55 10.48 -9.86
CA TYR A 106 -15.43 10.82 -8.76
C TYR A 106 -16.91 10.59 -9.13
N GLN A 107 -17.32 11.02 -10.32
CA GLN A 107 -18.70 10.86 -10.79
C GLN A 107 -19.05 9.39 -11.09
N GLU A 108 -18.15 8.65 -11.72
CA GLU A 108 -18.42 7.26 -12.13
C GLU A 108 -18.34 6.26 -10.98
N ARG A 109 -17.34 6.40 -10.10
CA ARG A 109 -16.98 5.35 -9.13
C ARG A 109 -16.83 5.87 -7.69
N GLY A 110 -17.10 7.15 -7.47
CA GLY A 110 -17.07 7.80 -6.16
C GLY A 110 -15.66 8.22 -5.71
N ILE A 111 -15.60 9.05 -4.65
CA ILE A 111 -14.36 9.63 -4.12
C ILE A 111 -13.29 8.60 -3.70
N GLY A 112 -13.71 7.36 -3.42
CA GLY A 112 -12.79 6.27 -3.05
C GLY A 112 -11.80 5.93 -4.16
N GLU A 113 -12.23 6.01 -5.41
CA GLU A 113 -11.49 5.62 -6.62
C GLU A 113 -10.55 6.70 -7.14
N CYS A 114 -10.75 7.95 -6.70
CA CYS A 114 -9.82 9.05 -6.95
C CYS A 114 -8.51 8.90 -6.18
N PHE A 115 -8.54 8.19 -5.04
CA PHE A 115 -7.37 7.98 -4.18
C PHE A 115 -6.79 6.56 -4.30
N CYS A 116 -7.63 5.56 -4.51
CA CYS A 116 -7.20 4.18 -4.68
C CYS A 116 -8.05 3.52 -5.76
N THR A 117 -7.49 3.27 -6.93
CA THR A 117 -8.24 2.62 -8.00
C THR A 117 -8.44 1.13 -7.70
N SER A 118 -9.63 0.60 -7.96
CA SER A 118 -9.89 -0.84 -7.99
C SER A 118 -9.58 -1.46 -9.36
N ASP A 119 -9.23 -0.63 -10.34
CA ASP A 119 -8.96 -1.03 -11.71
C ASP A 119 -7.62 -1.75 -11.83
N SER A 120 -7.66 -2.99 -12.29
CA SER A 120 -6.48 -3.82 -12.51
C SER A 120 -5.67 -3.42 -13.73
N SER A 121 -6.16 -2.48 -14.56
CA SER A 121 -5.44 -1.89 -15.70
C SER A 121 -4.33 -0.91 -15.26
N SER A 122 -3.49 -1.38 -14.35
CA SER A 122 -2.67 -0.53 -13.48
C SER A 122 -1.57 0.30 -14.14
N ASN A 123 -1.34 0.22 -15.44
CA ASN A 123 -0.31 1.02 -16.15
C ASN A 123 -0.89 1.71 -17.40
N LYS A 124 -2.21 1.94 -17.46
CA LYS A 124 -2.91 2.39 -18.67
C LYS A 124 -3.78 3.62 -18.46
N GLY A 125 -3.98 4.35 -19.54
CA GLY A 125 -4.95 5.42 -19.68
C GLY A 125 -4.46 6.79 -19.21
N ARG A 126 -5.40 7.73 -19.17
CA ARG A 126 -5.14 9.17 -19.05
C ARG A 126 -4.37 9.56 -17.78
N LEU A 127 -4.65 8.91 -16.65
CA LEU A 127 -3.93 9.16 -15.40
C LEU A 127 -2.44 8.80 -15.50
N PHE A 128 -2.14 7.66 -16.14
CA PHE A 128 -0.76 7.23 -16.36
C PHE A 128 -0.07 8.11 -17.39
N TYR A 129 -0.79 8.59 -18.40
CA TYR A 129 -0.27 9.58 -19.35
C TYR A 129 0.13 10.89 -18.65
N VAL A 130 -0.70 11.42 -17.74
CA VAL A 130 -0.36 12.62 -16.96
C VAL A 130 0.84 12.37 -16.04
N THR A 131 0.92 11.19 -15.45
CA THR A 131 2.07 10.79 -14.62
C THR A 131 3.35 10.67 -15.46
N TYR A 132 3.25 10.20 -16.70
CA TYR A 132 4.34 10.17 -17.66
C TYR A 132 4.77 11.57 -18.09
N ALA A 133 3.83 12.48 -18.38
CA ALA A 133 4.15 13.88 -18.64
C ALA A 133 4.85 14.54 -17.43
N TYR A 134 4.42 14.21 -16.21
CA TYR A 134 5.08 14.66 -14.98
C TYR A 134 6.48 14.07 -14.81
N TYR A 135 6.71 12.83 -15.24
CA TYR A 135 8.05 12.23 -15.28
C TYR A 135 8.97 12.99 -16.24
N LEU A 136 8.49 13.32 -17.45
CA LEU A 136 9.26 14.06 -18.44
C LEU A 136 9.64 15.46 -17.97
N SER A 137 8.71 16.17 -17.30
CA SER A 137 9.00 17.50 -16.79
C SER A 137 10.12 17.54 -15.75
N LYS A 138 10.45 16.40 -15.10
CA LYS A 138 11.58 16.31 -14.18
C LYS A 138 12.94 16.38 -14.86
N PHE A 139 13.02 15.98 -16.13
CA PHE A 139 14.23 16.21 -16.92
C PHE A 139 14.35 17.68 -17.32
N ASP A 140 13.23 18.35 -17.62
CA ASP A 140 13.23 19.79 -17.89
C ASP A 140 13.62 20.60 -16.64
N GLU A 141 13.20 20.18 -15.44
CA GLU A 141 13.61 20.80 -14.17
C GLU A 141 15.13 20.73 -13.92
N LEU A 142 15.89 19.86 -14.61
CA LEU A 142 17.36 19.85 -14.49
C LEU A 142 18.00 21.12 -15.05
N PHE A 143 17.33 21.83 -15.96
CA PHE A 143 17.79 23.11 -16.47
C PHE A 143 17.81 24.20 -15.40
N ASP A 144 17.04 24.08 -14.31
CA ASP A 144 17.13 25.00 -13.16
C ASP A 144 18.54 25.01 -12.59
N THR A 145 19.13 23.83 -12.41
CA THR A 145 20.50 23.73 -11.89
C THR A 145 21.51 24.35 -12.87
N VAL A 146 21.33 24.13 -14.18
CA VAL A 146 22.17 24.75 -15.22
C VAL A 146 22.08 26.27 -15.15
N ILE A 147 20.88 26.83 -15.04
CA ILE A 147 20.64 28.26 -14.89
C ILE A 147 21.33 28.82 -13.63
N LEU A 148 21.29 28.09 -12.51
CA LEU A 148 21.99 28.47 -11.29
C LEU A 148 23.51 28.50 -11.48
N VAL A 149 24.11 27.49 -12.13
CA VAL A 149 25.55 27.47 -12.41
C VAL A 149 25.95 28.66 -13.27
N LEU A 150 25.22 28.91 -14.37
CA LEU A 150 25.51 30.01 -15.29
C LEU A 150 25.34 31.40 -14.64
N LYS A 151 24.46 31.52 -13.64
CA LYS A 151 24.29 32.73 -12.82
C LYS A 151 25.24 32.81 -11.63
N LYS A 152 26.15 31.85 -11.47
CA LYS A 152 27.03 31.68 -10.29
C LYS A 152 26.28 31.71 -8.96
N LYS A 153 25.08 31.13 -8.93
CA LYS A 153 24.31 30.98 -7.68
C LYS A 153 24.71 29.68 -6.98
N PRO A 154 24.74 29.67 -5.64
CA PRO A 154 25.11 28.48 -4.89
C PRO A 154 24.07 27.38 -5.12
N ILE A 155 24.56 26.17 -5.41
CA ILE A 155 23.72 24.96 -5.51
C ILE A 155 23.82 24.25 -4.17
N ILE A 156 22.76 24.36 -3.37
CA ILE A 156 22.68 23.67 -2.07
C ILE A 156 22.49 22.17 -2.26
N PHE A 157 22.88 21.39 -1.25
CA PHE A 157 22.75 19.93 -1.24
C PHE A 157 21.33 19.47 -1.62
N LEU A 158 20.33 20.07 -0.97
CA LEU A 158 18.94 19.70 -1.15
C LEU A 158 18.48 19.83 -2.61
N HIS A 159 18.99 20.82 -3.35
CA HIS A 159 18.55 21.09 -4.72
C HIS A 159 18.96 19.97 -5.68
N TRP A 160 20.26 19.67 -5.77
CA TRP A 160 20.73 18.63 -6.70
C TRP A 160 20.31 17.23 -6.23
N TYR A 161 20.23 17.00 -4.91
CA TYR A 161 19.72 15.74 -4.36
C TYR A 161 18.24 15.52 -4.73
N HIS A 162 17.40 16.56 -4.59
CA HIS A 162 16.01 16.53 -4.98
C HIS A 162 15.83 16.22 -6.47
N HIS A 163 16.54 16.94 -7.34
CA HIS A 163 16.44 16.70 -8.79
C HIS A 163 16.89 15.29 -9.20
N ALA A 164 17.90 14.72 -8.53
CA ALA A 164 18.30 13.35 -8.79
C ALA A 164 17.25 12.33 -8.33
N ILE A 165 16.77 12.43 -7.08
CA ILE A 165 15.91 11.41 -6.47
C ILE A 165 14.48 11.43 -7.04
N VAL A 166 13.95 12.61 -7.38
CA VAL A 166 12.56 12.74 -7.85
C VAL A 166 12.37 12.06 -9.22
N ILE A 167 13.37 12.10 -10.11
CA ILE A 167 13.31 11.38 -11.40
C ILE A 167 13.15 9.86 -11.17
N LEU A 168 13.99 9.28 -10.31
CA LEU A 168 13.90 7.85 -9.99
C LEU A 168 12.59 7.50 -9.30
N MET A 169 12.14 8.35 -8.37
CA MET A 169 10.89 8.15 -7.65
C MET A 169 9.70 8.08 -8.61
N VAL A 170 9.56 9.04 -9.52
CA VAL A 170 8.43 9.04 -10.47
C VAL A 170 8.54 7.88 -11.47
N TRP A 171 9.75 7.54 -11.93
CA TRP A 171 9.98 6.34 -12.75
C TRP A 171 9.48 5.07 -12.05
N SER A 172 9.76 4.91 -10.75
CA SER A 172 9.26 3.77 -9.97
C SER A 172 7.74 3.77 -9.81
N TRP A 173 7.11 4.94 -9.73
CA TRP A 173 5.64 5.04 -9.63
C TRP A 173 4.93 4.61 -10.91
N LEU A 174 5.54 4.83 -12.08
CA LEU A 174 5.02 4.36 -13.35
C LEU A 174 5.12 2.84 -13.50
N GLU A 175 6.06 2.20 -12.80
CA GLU A 175 6.27 0.75 -12.83
C GLU A 175 5.37 -0.03 -11.85
N ASP A 176 5.03 0.57 -10.71
CA ASP A 176 4.29 -0.08 -9.63
C ASP A 176 2.76 0.16 -9.67
N ALA A 177 2.12 -0.79 -10.34
CA ALA A 177 0.71 -1.09 -10.41
C ALA A 177 0.03 -1.51 -9.07
N ASN A 178 -0.23 -0.57 -8.15
CA ASN A 178 -1.05 -0.67 -6.91
C ASN A 178 -0.67 -1.73 -5.83
N MET A 179 -0.91 -1.43 -4.52
CA MET A 179 -1.81 -2.19 -3.59
C MET A 179 -1.58 -1.93 -2.07
N TYR A 180 -2.71 -1.94 -1.34
CA TYR A 180 -3.00 -1.92 0.12
C TYR A 180 -2.12 -2.82 1.10
N ALA A 181 -2.25 -2.86 2.47
CA ALA A 181 -1.52 -3.60 3.60
C ALA A 181 -2.13 -3.72 5.10
N ARG A 182 -1.37 -3.89 6.20
CA ARG A 182 -1.83 -3.84 7.66
C ARG A 182 -1.46 -2.61 8.50
N HIS A 183 -2.19 -2.23 9.59
CA HIS A 183 -1.89 -1.05 10.42
C HIS A 183 -0.91 -1.65 11.36
N VAL A 184 0.30 -1.78 10.84
CA VAL A 184 1.37 -2.50 11.50
C VAL A 184 1.69 -1.84 12.84
N GLN A 185 1.23 -0.61 13.08
CA GLN A 185 1.60 0.22 14.23
C GLN A 185 0.65 0.17 15.46
N THR A 186 -0.63 -0.20 15.38
CA THR A 186 -1.59 0.04 16.50
C THR A 186 -2.21 -1.19 17.16
N SER A 187 -1.99 -2.41 16.64
CA SER A 187 -2.49 -3.67 17.23
C SER A 187 -3.99 -3.73 17.55
N GLN A 188 -4.80 -2.91 16.86
CA GLN A 188 -6.27 -2.95 16.94
C GLN A 188 -6.81 -4.20 16.22
N VAL A 189 -7.96 -4.71 16.69
CA VAL A 189 -8.59 -5.92 16.14
C VAL A 189 -10.00 -5.61 15.65
N LEU A 190 -10.32 -6.07 14.44
CA LEU A 190 -11.67 -6.05 13.87
C LEU A 190 -12.14 -7.48 13.61
N VAL A 191 -13.37 -7.78 14.01
CA VAL A 191 -13.99 -9.10 13.79
C VAL A 191 -14.88 -9.04 12.57
N THR A 192 -14.73 -9.96 11.63
CA THR A 192 -15.53 -9.99 10.40
C THR A 192 -16.09 -11.38 10.14
N VAL A 193 -17.32 -11.41 9.62
CA VAL A 193 -17.93 -12.63 9.11
C VAL A 193 -17.80 -12.55 7.59
N GLY A 194 -16.84 -13.31 7.05
CA GLY A 194 -16.49 -13.33 5.64
C GLY A 194 -14.99 -13.16 5.39
N ARG A 195 -14.60 -13.33 4.12
CA ARG A 195 -13.18 -13.32 3.71
C ARG A 195 -12.60 -11.92 3.51
N ILE A 196 -13.46 -10.89 3.43
CA ILE A 196 -13.09 -9.51 3.08
C ILE A 196 -13.58 -8.56 4.17
N ILE A 197 -12.66 -7.77 4.72
CA ILE A 197 -12.99 -6.70 5.65
C ILE A 197 -13.60 -5.49 4.92
N GLN A 198 -14.75 -5.02 5.42
CA GLN A 198 -15.50 -3.88 4.88
C GLN A 198 -15.47 -2.69 5.83
N SER A 199 -15.57 -1.46 5.31
CA SER A 199 -15.52 -0.22 6.10
C SER A 199 -16.55 -0.16 7.23
N LYS A 200 -17.69 -0.85 7.10
CA LYS A 200 -18.72 -0.92 8.14
C LYS A 200 -18.21 -1.49 9.47
N TYR A 201 -17.19 -2.34 9.44
CA TYR A 201 -16.64 -2.96 10.65
C TYR A 201 -15.83 -1.98 11.51
N LEU A 202 -15.39 -0.83 10.99
CA LEU A 202 -14.74 0.22 11.80
C LEU A 202 -15.63 0.76 12.92
N ARG A 203 -16.95 0.61 12.81
CA ARG A 203 -17.90 0.97 13.87
C ARG A 203 -17.72 0.14 15.15
N GLN A 204 -17.01 -0.99 15.10
CA GLN A 204 -16.68 -1.80 16.28
C GLN A 204 -15.78 -1.05 17.27
N ILE A 205 -14.93 -0.15 16.77
CA ILE A 205 -14.11 0.76 17.60
C ILE A 205 -15.05 1.88 18.07
N LYS A 206 -15.55 1.82 19.31
CA LYS A 206 -16.54 2.79 19.82
C LYS A 206 -15.98 4.21 19.96
N ASP A 207 -14.74 4.32 20.42
CA ASP A 207 -14.08 5.60 20.59
C ASP A 207 -13.81 6.24 19.21
N ALA A 208 -14.45 7.38 18.97
CA ALA A 208 -14.33 8.11 17.71
C ALA A 208 -12.92 8.68 17.51
N ALA A 209 -12.18 8.98 18.59
CA ALA A 209 -10.83 9.51 18.51
C ALA A 209 -9.81 8.43 18.09
N LEU A 210 -10.07 7.17 18.45
CA LEU A 210 -9.22 6.02 18.12
C LEU A 210 -9.65 5.30 16.84
N ARG A 211 -10.81 5.66 16.28
CA ARG A 211 -11.37 5.06 15.07
C ARG A 211 -10.74 5.71 13.83
N PRO A 212 -10.09 4.94 12.94
CA PRO A 212 -9.63 5.48 11.67
C PRO A 212 -10.79 6.01 10.83
N HIS A 213 -10.61 7.17 10.19
CA HIS A 213 -11.62 7.79 9.32
C HIS A 213 -11.96 6.91 8.10
N LYS A 214 -10.98 6.17 7.57
CA LYS A 214 -11.15 5.25 6.44
C LYS A 214 -10.43 3.93 6.71
N LEU A 215 -11.05 2.83 6.26
CA LEU A 215 -10.44 1.51 6.30
C LEU A 215 -9.36 1.44 5.21
N ARG A 216 -8.12 1.78 5.58
CA ARG A 216 -6.97 1.45 4.77
C ARG A 216 -6.78 -0.06 4.82
N LYS A 217 -7.01 -0.77 3.72
CA LYS A 217 -6.63 -2.19 3.58
C LYS A 217 -5.11 -2.37 3.56
N ASP A 218 -4.37 -1.23 3.54
CA ASP A 218 -3.09 -0.76 4.15
C ASP A 218 -2.73 -1.03 5.56
N HIS A 219 -3.79 -1.08 6.33
CA HIS A 219 -3.85 -0.89 7.73
C HIS A 219 -4.62 -2.07 8.43
N TRP A 220 -4.93 -3.19 7.75
CA TRP A 220 -5.36 -4.44 8.44
C TRP A 220 -4.76 -5.76 7.85
N THR A 221 -4.19 -6.68 8.66
CA THR A 221 -3.90 -8.08 8.22
C THR A 221 -4.76 -9.03 9.03
N PRO A 222 -5.19 -10.15 8.41
CA PRO A 222 -5.65 -11.30 9.16
C PRO A 222 -4.52 -11.81 10.05
N PHE A 223 -4.82 -12.06 11.33
CA PHE A 223 -3.92 -12.77 12.25
C PHE A 223 -4.54 -14.06 12.79
N VAL A 224 -5.88 -14.16 12.78
CA VAL A 224 -6.65 -15.38 13.06
C VAL A 224 -7.74 -15.52 12.00
N ALA A 225 -7.92 -16.74 11.48
CA ALA A 225 -9.08 -17.10 10.66
C ALA A 225 -9.66 -18.44 11.14
N ILE A 226 -10.97 -18.58 11.01
CA ILE A 226 -11.69 -19.76 11.50
C ILE A 226 -12.57 -20.31 10.39
N SER A 227 -12.55 -21.62 10.24
CA SER A 227 -13.31 -22.38 9.26
C SER A 227 -13.98 -23.58 9.93
N GLY A 228 -14.98 -24.16 9.27
CA GLY A 228 -15.60 -25.42 9.71
C GLY A 228 -16.67 -25.33 10.79
N PHE A 229 -17.29 -24.17 10.99
CA PHE A 229 -18.51 -24.06 11.81
C PHE A 229 -19.66 -24.87 11.20
N SER A 230 -20.45 -25.54 12.04
CA SER A 230 -21.61 -26.34 11.59
C SER A 230 -22.76 -25.48 11.06
N SER A 231 -22.93 -24.27 11.60
CA SER A 231 -24.02 -23.36 11.27
C SER A 231 -23.60 -21.89 11.28
N TYR A 232 -24.26 -21.09 10.44
CA TYR A 232 -24.14 -19.63 10.46
C TYR A 232 -24.55 -19.02 11.82
N GLY A 233 -25.47 -19.68 12.53
CA GLY A 233 -25.85 -19.29 13.90
C GLY A 233 -24.68 -19.35 14.88
N SER A 234 -23.83 -20.38 14.78
CA SER A 234 -22.61 -20.52 15.59
C SER A 234 -21.57 -19.46 15.25
N VAL A 235 -21.43 -19.13 13.96
CA VAL A 235 -20.54 -18.05 13.49
C VAL A 235 -20.96 -16.70 14.11
N MET A 236 -22.25 -16.37 14.02
CA MET A 236 -22.76 -15.12 14.57
C MET A 236 -22.70 -15.07 16.10
N THR A 237 -22.98 -16.17 16.77
CA THR A 237 -22.87 -16.28 18.23
C THR A 237 -21.42 -16.05 18.68
N THR A 238 -20.46 -16.70 18.02
CA THR A 238 -19.02 -16.51 18.27
C THR A 238 -18.61 -15.05 18.09
N SER A 239 -18.97 -14.46 16.96
CA SER A 239 -18.65 -13.06 16.63
C SER A 239 -19.22 -12.09 17.68
N ASN A 240 -20.49 -12.26 18.06
CA ASN A 240 -21.16 -11.42 19.05
C ASN A 240 -20.52 -11.53 20.45
N ILE A 241 -20.13 -12.74 20.87
CA ILE A 241 -19.46 -12.95 22.17
C ILE A 241 -18.10 -12.23 22.19
N ILE A 242 -17.30 -12.37 21.12
CA ILE A 242 -15.99 -11.72 21.01
C ILE A 242 -16.15 -10.20 21.06
N LEU A 243 -17.05 -9.63 20.24
CA LEU A 243 -17.30 -8.19 20.21
C LEU A 243 -17.74 -7.65 21.57
N ARG A 244 -18.65 -8.37 22.25
CA ARG A 244 -19.11 -7.98 23.60
C ARG A 244 -17.96 -7.98 24.61
N LYS A 245 -17.08 -8.98 24.57
CA LYS A 245 -15.92 -9.08 25.48
C LYS A 245 -14.87 -8.01 25.21
N LEU A 246 -14.58 -7.69 23.95
CA LEU A 246 -13.66 -6.62 23.60
C LEU A 246 -14.16 -5.25 24.05
N GLN A 247 -15.47 -5.00 23.92
CA GLN A 247 -16.07 -3.73 24.33
C GLN A 247 -16.17 -3.56 25.85
N ASN A 248 -16.39 -4.66 26.58
CA ASN A 248 -16.61 -4.64 28.04
C ASN A 248 -15.39 -5.18 28.81
N ARG A 249 -14.18 -5.00 28.28
CA ARG A 249 -12.98 -5.50 28.93
C ARG A 249 -12.76 -4.79 30.29
N PRO A 250 -12.50 -5.53 31.38
CA PRO A 250 -12.18 -4.91 32.65
C PRO A 250 -10.82 -4.21 32.55
N LYS A 251 -10.72 -2.99 33.09
CA LYS A 251 -9.48 -2.23 33.16
C LYS A 251 -8.82 -2.48 34.51
N SER A 252 -7.52 -2.77 34.53
CA SER A 252 -6.77 -3.03 35.77
C SER A 252 -6.66 -1.78 36.64
N SER A 253 -6.35 -1.95 37.93
CA SER A 253 -6.07 -0.81 38.82
C SER A 253 -4.85 0.00 38.35
N GLU A 254 -3.87 -0.67 37.72
CA GLU A 254 -2.69 -0.04 37.12
C GLU A 254 -3.03 0.86 35.94
N TYR A 255 -4.02 0.49 35.11
CA TYR A 255 -4.49 1.32 33.99
C TYR A 255 -4.85 2.74 34.43
N TYR A 256 -5.53 2.88 35.57
CA TYR A 256 -5.95 4.18 36.09
C TYR A 256 -4.80 5.01 36.67
N LYS A 257 -3.64 4.39 36.93
CA LYS A 257 -2.41 5.05 37.39
C LYS A 257 -1.54 5.54 36.23
N MET A 258 -1.73 5.02 35.01
CA MET A 258 -0.93 5.38 33.83
C MET A 258 -1.23 6.81 33.32
N GLU A 259 -0.30 7.42 32.57
CA GLU A 259 -0.56 8.67 31.86
C GLU A 259 -1.58 8.49 30.73
N LYS A 260 -2.38 9.53 30.42
CA LYS A 260 -3.42 9.48 29.38
C LYS A 260 -2.90 9.01 28.01
N ARG A 261 -1.70 9.44 27.60
CA ARG A 261 -1.09 9.04 26.32
C ARG A 261 -0.75 7.54 26.25
N LEU A 262 -0.34 6.94 27.36
CA LEU A 262 0.00 5.52 27.44
C LEU A 262 -1.27 4.65 27.49
N ARG A 263 -2.33 5.15 28.15
CA ARG A 263 -3.65 4.50 28.15
C ARG A 263 -4.22 4.32 26.75
N ILE A 264 -3.94 5.26 25.84
CA ILE A 264 -4.35 5.15 24.43
C ILE A 264 -3.72 3.93 23.76
N HIS A 265 -2.43 3.66 23.99
CA HIS A 265 -1.75 2.49 23.44
C HIS A 265 -2.32 1.19 24.02
N GLU A 266 -2.58 1.18 25.33
CA GLU A 266 -3.23 0.05 26.02
C GLU A 266 -4.67 -0.19 25.53
N ASP A 267 -5.42 0.88 25.22
CA ASP A 267 -6.77 0.84 24.64
C ASP A 267 -6.79 0.37 23.17
N MET A 268 -5.70 0.57 22.44
CA MET A 268 -5.57 0.06 21.07
C MET A 268 -5.10 -1.40 21.00
N ASN A 269 -4.29 -1.87 21.95
CA ASN A 269 -3.80 -3.25 21.95
C ASN A 269 -4.90 -4.25 22.35
N LEU A 270 -5.46 -4.95 21.36
CA LEU A 270 -6.58 -5.87 21.55
C LEU A 270 -6.28 -7.32 21.18
N VAL A 271 -5.04 -7.62 20.76
CA VAL A 271 -4.66 -8.94 20.22
C VAL A 271 -4.87 -10.04 21.26
N GLU A 272 -4.22 -9.94 22.42
CA GLU A 272 -4.33 -10.96 23.47
C GLU A 272 -5.76 -11.11 23.99
N SER A 273 -6.43 -9.99 24.23
CA SER A 273 -7.83 -9.96 24.67
C SER A 273 -8.76 -10.65 23.67
N SER A 274 -8.51 -10.50 22.37
CA SER A 274 -9.31 -11.14 21.32
C SER A 274 -9.09 -12.66 21.25
N VAL A 275 -7.86 -13.13 21.45
CA VAL A 275 -7.52 -14.56 21.50
C VAL A 275 -8.17 -15.24 22.70
N LEU A 276 -8.09 -14.60 23.88
CA LEU A 276 -8.77 -15.08 25.09
C LEU A 276 -10.29 -15.10 24.92
N ALA A 277 -10.87 -14.05 24.32
CA ALA A 277 -12.30 -13.98 24.05
C ALA A 277 -12.76 -15.06 23.05
N LEU A 278 -11.93 -15.41 22.07
CA LEU A 278 -12.18 -16.47 21.11
C LEU A 278 -12.17 -17.86 21.79
N CYS A 279 -11.16 -18.18 22.61
CA CYS A 279 -11.15 -19.45 23.34
C CYS A 279 -12.41 -19.61 24.22
N GLN A 280 -12.80 -18.53 24.92
CA GLN A 280 -14.00 -18.53 25.75
C GLN A 280 -15.31 -18.68 24.95
N SER A 281 -15.41 -18.07 23.75
CA SER A 281 -16.61 -18.19 22.94
C SER A 281 -16.79 -19.61 22.41
N LEU A 282 -15.70 -20.29 22.01
CA LEU A 282 -15.76 -21.68 21.53
C LEU A 282 -16.13 -22.65 22.65
N ARG A 283 -15.59 -22.49 23.87
CA ARG A 283 -16.02 -23.28 25.04
C ARG A 283 -17.49 -23.06 25.39
N GLN A 284 -17.99 -21.84 25.19
CA GLN A 284 -19.40 -21.54 25.41
C GLN A 284 -20.31 -22.17 24.34
N LEU A 285 -19.82 -22.33 23.10
CA LEU A 285 -20.54 -23.06 22.07
C LEU A 285 -20.57 -24.57 22.34
N GLU A 286 -19.47 -25.13 22.82
CA GLU A 286 -19.39 -26.53 23.28
C GLU A 286 -20.39 -26.80 24.41
N ALA A 287 -20.41 -25.94 25.43
CA ALA A 287 -21.34 -26.05 26.56
C ALA A 287 -22.82 -25.88 26.18
N ARG A 288 -23.11 -25.29 25.02
CA ARG A 288 -24.46 -25.13 24.46
C ARG A 288 -24.80 -26.19 23.41
N GLU A 289 -23.92 -27.17 23.21
CA GLU A 289 -24.04 -28.24 22.22
C GLU A 289 -24.25 -27.73 20.77
N MET A 290 -23.86 -26.49 20.51
CA MET A 290 -23.96 -25.87 19.18
C MET A 290 -22.86 -26.36 18.25
N GLU A 291 -21.73 -26.79 18.81
CA GLU A 291 -20.58 -27.34 18.10
C GLU A 291 -20.04 -28.52 18.89
N SER A 292 -19.66 -29.61 18.21
CA SER A 292 -19.15 -30.83 18.84
C SER A 292 -18.18 -31.55 17.91
N LYS A 293 -17.37 -32.46 18.47
CA LYS A 293 -16.39 -33.26 17.70
C LYS A 293 -17.02 -34.07 16.55
N GLN A 294 -18.31 -34.38 16.63
CA GLN A 294 -19.05 -35.13 15.61
C GLN A 294 -19.68 -34.21 14.54
N ASN A 295 -19.98 -32.96 14.89
CA ASN A 295 -20.75 -32.05 14.04
C ASN A 295 -19.90 -30.93 13.41
N SER A 296 -18.68 -30.70 13.88
CA SER A 296 -17.78 -29.70 13.29
C SER A 296 -16.33 -30.13 13.16
N LEU A 297 -15.76 -29.73 12.02
CA LEU A 297 -14.34 -29.79 11.70
C LEU A 297 -13.75 -28.38 11.91
N LEU A 298 -13.84 -27.86 13.13
CA LEU A 298 -13.47 -26.46 13.39
C LEU A 298 -11.96 -26.31 13.36
N LYS A 299 -11.48 -25.49 12.42
CA LYS A 299 -10.06 -25.19 12.25
C LYS A 299 -9.78 -23.73 12.50
N ILE A 300 -8.77 -23.45 13.31
CA ILE A 300 -8.26 -22.11 13.57
C ILE A 300 -6.88 -21.98 12.95
N TYR A 301 -6.73 -20.96 12.12
CA TYR A 301 -5.54 -20.61 11.40
C TYR A 301 -4.87 -19.40 12.05
N TRP A 302 -3.60 -19.55 12.46
CA TRP A 302 -2.84 -18.54 13.20
C TRP A 302 -1.69 -17.92 12.41
N GLU A 303 -1.55 -16.58 12.40
CA GLU A 303 -0.37 -15.91 11.84
C GLU A 303 0.90 -16.29 12.62
N ARG A 304 0.78 -16.37 13.96
CA ARG A 304 1.86 -16.82 14.86
C ARG A 304 1.35 -17.97 15.70
N MET A 305 1.96 -19.14 15.54
CA MET A 305 1.58 -20.34 16.30
C MET A 305 1.74 -20.15 17.82
N ALA A 306 2.65 -19.28 18.28
CA ALA A 306 2.81 -18.94 19.70
C ALA A 306 1.53 -18.35 20.34
N MET A 307 0.57 -17.85 19.56
CA MET A 307 -0.71 -17.35 20.10
C MET A 307 -1.63 -18.47 20.61
N VAL A 308 -1.38 -19.72 20.21
CA VAL A 308 -2.17 -20.88 20.65
C VAL A 308 -2.03 -21.09 22.16
N ASP A 309 -0.84 -20.81 22.71
CA ASP A 309 -0.52 -21.06 24.11
C ASP A 309 -1.04 -19.95 25.06
N LEU A 310 -1.39 -18.77 24.52
CA LEU A 310 -1.83 -17.60 25.29
C LEU A 310 -2.98 -17.88 26.29
N PRO A 311 -4.06 -18.61 25.94
CA PRO A 311 -5.14 -18.90 26.89
C PRO A 311 -4.69 -19.75 28.08
N LYS A 312 -3.75 -20.66 27.86
CA LYS A 312 -3.19 -21.52 28.90
C LYS A 312 -2.26 -20.72 29.81
N GLU A 313 -1.37 -19.93 29.24
CA GLU A 313 -0.41 -19.10 29.99
C GLU A 313 -1.09 -18.02 30.84
N GLN A 314 -2.07 -17.31 30.27
CA GLN A 314 -2.68 -16.14 30.92
C GLN A 314 -3.83 -16.49 31.89
N LYS A 315 -4.56 -17.58 31.61
CA LYS A 315 -5.80 -17.90 32.34
C LYS A 315 -5.98 -19.38 32.65
N GLY A 316 -4.99 -20.24 32.37
CA GLY A 316 -5.10 -21.68 32.58
C GLY A 316 -6.22 -22.33 31.76
N MET A 317 -6.65 -21.70 30.66
CA MET A 317 -7.74 -22.19 29.83
C MET A 317 -7.21 -23.04 28.69
N GLU A 318 -7.80 -24.22 28.51
CA GLU A 318 -7.54 -25.08 27.37
C GLU A 318 -8.57 -24.87 26.25
N TRP A 319 -8.13 -25.08 25.01
CA TRP A 319 -8.99 -25.09 23.83
C TRP A 319 -9.90 -26.33 23.82
N PRO A 320 -11.13 -26.23 23.27
CA PRO A 320 -12.00 -27.39 23.12
C PRO A 320 -11.36 -28.48 22.24
N ILE A 321 -11.62 -29.75 22.56
CA ILE A 321 -10.94 -30.92 21.96
C ILE A 321 -11.21 -31.05 20.45
N PHE A 322 -12.33 -30.51 19.97
CA PHE A 322 -12.71 -30.55 18.55
C PHE A 322 -12.05 -29.46 17.70
N VAL A 323 -11.28 -28.55 18.30
CA VAL A 323 -10.60 -27.47 17.59
C VAL A 323 -9.23 -27.94 17.09
N GLN A 324 -9.00 -27.82 15.80
CA GLN A 324 -7.68 -28.03 15.20
C GLN A 324 -6.97 -26.69 14.97
N HIS A 325 -5.65 -26.67 15.17
CA HIS A 325 -4.83 -25.48 14.98
C HIS A 325 -3.88 -25.68 13.80
N GLU A 326 -3.96 -24.78 12.83
CA GLU A 326 -3.10 -24.77 11.65
C GLU A 326 -2.40 -23.42 11.51
N LYS A 327 -1.29 -23.39 10.76
CA LYS A 327 -0.61 -22.15 10.42
C LYS A 327 -1.39 -21.41 9.34
N LEU A 328 -1.64 -20.13 9.58
CA LEU A 328 -2.26 -19.25 8.59
C LEU A 328 -1.23 -18.91 7.52
N GLU A 329 -1.47 -19.37 6.30
CA GLU A 329 -0.61 -19.08 5.16
C GLU A 329 -1.18 -17.89 4.39
N LEU A 330 -0.42 -16.80 4.35
CA LEU A 330 -0.82 -15.56 3.69
C LEU A 330 0.17 -15.21 2.57
N LYS A 331 -0.34 -14.99 1.36
CA LYS A 331 0.40 -14.32 0.28
C LYS A 331 0.28 -12.81 0.49
N ARG A 332 1.41 -12.08 0.46
CA ARG A 332 1.46 -10.63 0.68
C ARG A 332 0.76 -10.18 1.98
N GLY A 333 0.79 -11.02 3.01
CA GLY A 333 0.24 -10.77 4.34
C GLY A 333 -1.30 -10.65 4.43
N ARG A 334 -2.06 -10.91 3.37
CA ARG A 334 -3.53 -10.71 3.36
C ARG A 334 -4.33 -11.73 2.56
N LEU A 335 -3.75 -12.34 1.54
CA LEU A 335 -4.45 -13.31 0.70
C LEU A 335 -4.29 -14.70 1.30
N PHE A 336 -5.39 -15.31 1.72
CA PHE A 336 -5.40 -16.67 2.25
C PHE A 336 -4.91 -17.68 1.21
N LEU A 337 -3.88 -18.45 1.56
CA LEU A 337 -3.33 -19.53 0.74
C LEU A 337 -3.89 -20.90 1.12
N ASN A 338 -4.36 -21.07 2.37
CA ASN A 338 -4.97 -22.32 2.80
C ASN A 338 -6.20 -22.65 1.92
N GLU A 339 -6.28 -23.90 1.45
CA GLU A 339 -7.28 -24.37 0.48
C GLU A 339 -8.73 -24.05 0.90
N GLU A 340 -9.04 -24.11 2.19
CA GLU A 340 -10.38 -23.84 2.74
C GLU A 340 -10.90 -22.43 2.44
N PHE A 341 -9.99 -21.48 2.21
CA PHE A 341 -10.32 -20.09 1.93
C PHE A 341 -10.17 -19.71 0.45
N LYS A 342 -9.72 -20.62 -0.42
CA LYS A 342 -9.68 -20.38 -1.87
C LYS A 342 -11.10 -20.33 -2.44
N TRP A 343 -11.27 -19.59 -3.53
CA TRP A 343 -12.53 -19.58 -4.26
C TRP A 343 -12.64 -20.89 -5.03
N LYS A 344 -13.69 -21.70 -4.78
CA LYS A 344 -13.99 -22.82 -5.67
C LYS A 344 -14.27 -22.24 -7.04
N GLN A 345 -13.38 -22.46 -8.01
CA GLN A 345 -13.68 -22.14 -9.40
C GLN A 345 -14.90 -22.99 -9.80
N LYS A 346 -15.92 -22.36 -10.38
CA LYS A 346 -17.03 -23.12 -10.97
C LYS A 346 -16.39 -24.09 -11.99
N PRO A 347 -16.75 -25.38 -11.99
CA PRO A 347 -16.32 -26.27 -13.06
C PRO A 347 -16.80 -25.64 -14.37
N LEU A 348 -15.86 -25.43 -15.30
CA LEU A 348 -16.18 -25.05 -16.67
C LEU A 348 -17.13 -26.14 -17.19
N ALA A 349 -18.36 -25.73 -17.54
CA ALA A 349 -19.32 -26.63 -18.17
C ALA A 349 -18.63 -27.21 -19.42
N ALA A 350 -18.57 -28.54 -19.47
CA ALA A 350 -17.98 -29.32 -20.55
C ALA A 350 -18.80 -29.20 -21.84
#